data_AF-A0A3M6K189-F1
#
_entry.id   AF-A0A3M6K189-F1
#
_cell.length_a   1.000
_cell.length_b   1.000
_cell.length_c   1.000
_cell.angle_alpha   90.00
_cell.angle_beta   90.00
_cell.angle_gamma   90.00
#
_symmetry.space_group_name_H-M   'P 1'
#
loop_
_entity.id
_entity.type
_entity.pdbx_description
1 polymer ?
#
loop_
_entity_poly.entity_id
_entity_poly.type
_entity_poly.pdbx_seq_one_letter_code
_entity_poly.pdbx_strand_id
1 'polypeptide(L)'
;MPLDKMTNTEDYAPTHKSVILHVKGKPVACIIDIENQYDNVHDNPSLRANLTGFLNKDEELGLFIGFQLKIKTNNQFFQFTVYPNDEFIETVIFDERIFIINEKMDSLFSLKINTDQFVKTKSEFDKFQKMIK
;
A
#
# COMPACT_ATOMS: atom_id res chain seq x y z
N MET A 1 21.42 -1.92 0.22
CA MET A 1 21.62 -1.05 1.40
C MET A 1 21.63 -1.94 2.63
N PRO A 2 22.36 -1.62 3.71
CA PRO A 2 22.21 -2.34 4.96
C PRO A 2 20.75 -2.25 5.38
N LEU A 3 20.18 -3.32 5.92
CA LEU A 3 18.92 -3.28 6.66
C LEU A 3 19.19 -2.43 7.91
N ASP A 4 19.20 -1.10 7.74
CA ASP A 4 19.30 -0.18 8.85
C ASP A 4 18.15 -0.51 9.79
N LYS A 5 18.50 -0.89 11.03
CA LYS A 5 17.53 -1.22 12.07
C LYS A 5 16.48 -0.13 12.11
N MET A 6 15.21 -0.50 11.96
CA MET A 6 14.07 0.41 12.06
C MET A 6 14.21 1.20 13.36
N THR A 7 14.56 2.47 13.27
CA THR A 7 14.81 3.34 14.42
C THR A 7 13.54 3.63 15.20
N ASN A 8 12.36 3.44 14.59
CA ASN A 8 11.06 3.61 15.20
C ASN A 8 10.04 2.61 14.60
N THR A 9 9.68 1.58 15.35
CA THR A 9 8.75 0.52 14.90
C THR A 9 7.31 1.00 14.79
N GLU A 10 6.93 2.03 15.54
CA GLU A 10 5.59 2.62 15.55
C GLU A 10 5.19 3.20 14.18
N ASP A 11 6.16 3.75 13.44
CA ASP A 11 5.93 4.33 12.11
C ASP A 11 5.48 3.29 11.05
N TYR A 12 5.67 2.00 11.36
CA TYR A 12 5.36 0.86 10.50
C TYR A 12 4.27 -0.04 11.07
N ALA A 13 3.59 0.37 12.13
CA ALA A 13 2.39 -0.32 12.62
C ALA A 13 1.28 -0.25 11.54
N PRO A 14 0.55 -1.36 11.28
CA PRO A 14 -0.53 -1.36 10.30
C PRO A 14 -1.64 -0.40 10.73
N THR A 15 -2.00 0.53 9.85
CA THR A 15 -3.13 1.45 10.09
C THR A 15 -4.36 1.07 9.30
N HIS A 16 -4.21 0.41 8.15
CA HIS A 16 -5.32 0.05 7.26
C HIS A 16 -5.22 -1.39 6.80
N LYS A 17 -6.38 -1.97 6.45
CA LYS A 17 -6.48 -3.29 5.83
C LYS A 17 -6.52 -3.15 4.31
N SER A 18 -6.02 -4.17 3.62
CA SER A 18 -6.16 -4.31 2.17
C SER A 18 -7.00 -5.52 1.80
N VAL A 19 -7.64 -5.45 0.64
CA VAL A 19 -8.43 -6.54 0.05
C VAL A 19 -8.32 -6.49 -1.47
N ILE A 20 -8.49 -7.64 -2.11
CA ILE A 20 -8.68 -7.72 -3.56
C ILE A 20 -10.17 -7.94 -3.83
N LEU A 21 -10.77 -7.05 -4.62
CA LEU A 21 -12.11 -7.23 -5.15
C LEU A 21 -12.03 -7.70 -6.61
N HIS A 22 -13.02 -8.45 -7.06
CA HIS A 22 -13.10 -8.92 -8.44
C HIS A 22 -14.22 -8.19 -9.18
N VAL A 23 -13.88 -7.11 -9.87
CA VAL A 23 -14.85 -6.29 -10.61
C VAL A 23 -14.87 -6.74 -12.06
N LYS A 24 -16.01 -7.29 -12.52
CA LYS A 24 -16.17 -7.84 -13.87
C LYS A 24 -15.08 -8.87 -14.24
N GLY A 25 -14.69 -9.68 -13.27
CA GLY A 25 -13.66 -10.72 -13.44
C GLY A 25 -12.23 -10.21 -13.45
N LYS A 26 -11.98 -8.92 -13.16
CA LYS A 26 -10.63 -8.37 -12.99
C LYS A 26 -10.34 -8.10 -11.51
N PRO A 27 -9.19 -8.55 -10.98
CA PRO A 27 -8.79 -8.20 -9.62
C PRO A 27 -8.53 -6.69 -9.55
N VAL A 28 -8.93 -6.07 -8.45
CA VAL A 28 -8.64 -4.66 -8.15
C VAL A 28 -8.14 -4.54 -6.72
N ALA A 29 -7.04 -3.81 -6.55
CA ALA A 29 -6.42 -3.59 -5.26
C ALA A 29 -7.16 -2.49 -4.47
N CYS A 30 -7.69 -2.86 -3.30
CA CYS A 30 -8.47 -1.96 -2.44
C CYS A 30 -7.85 -1.81 -1.06
N ILE A 31 -7.85 -0.58 -0.53
CA ILE A 31 -7.57 -0.27 0.88
C ILE A 31 -8.88 0.12 1.54
N ILE A 32 -9.18 -0.48 2.69
CA ILE A 32 -10.39 -0.21 3.47
C ILE A 32 -10.08 0.93 4.44
N ASP A 33 -10.87 2.01 4.36
CA ASP A 33 -10.81 3.14 5.27
C ASP A 33 -12.18 3.41 5.90
N ILE A 34 -12.16 3.70 7.20
CA ILE A 34 -13.33 3.82 8.07
C ILE A 34 -13.47 5.28 8.56
N GLU A 35 -12.39 6.05 8.57
CA GLU A 35 -12.30 7.29 9.37
C GLU A 35 -12.32 8.56 8.53
N ASN A 36 -11.86 8.54 7.27
CA ASN A 36 -11.62 9.78 6.55
C ASN A 36 -12.80 10.24 5.68
N GLN A 37 -13.09 11.54 5.77
CA GLN A 37 -14.00 12.25 4.87
C GLN A 37 -13.23 12.72 3.63
N TYR A 38 -13.53 12.10 2.48
CA TYR A 38 -12.84 12.35 1.20
C TYR A 38 -13.52 13.39 0.31
N ASP A 39 -14.46 14.16 0.85
CA ASP A 39 -15.26 15.14 0.10
C ASP A 39 -14.38 16.17 -0.65
N ASN A 40 -13.17 16.45 -0.16
CA ASN A 40 -12.20 17.38 -0.76
C ASN A 40 -11.09 16.71 -1.58
N VAL A 41 -11.10 15.38 -1.68
CA VAL A 41 -10.08 14.57 -2.37
C VAL A 41 -10.58 14.14 -3.75
N HIS A 42 -11.89 13.92 -3.90
CA HIS A 42 -12.50 13.60 -5.18
C HIS A 42 -12.26 14.74 -6.20
N ASP A 43 -11.74 14.38 -7.38
CA ASP A 43 -11.41 15.30 -8.48
C ASP A 43 -10.47 16.47 -8.16
N ASN A 44 -9.71 16.40 -7.06
CA ASN A 44 -8.80 17.47 -6.68
C ASN A 44 -7.55 17.48 -7.58
N PRO A 45 -7.30 18.52 -8.40
CA PRO A 45 -6.15 18.55 -9.31
C PRO A 45 -4.80 18.65 -8.58
N SER A 46 -4.81 19.06 -7.31
CA SER A 46 -3.62 19.09 -6.45
C SER A 46 -3.28 17.74 -5.84
N LEU A 47 -4.12 16.71 -6.03
CA LEU A 47 -3.90 15.40 -5.45
C LEU A 47 -2.55 14.84 -5.90
N ARG A 48 -1.74 14.46 -4.93
CA ARG A 48 -0.48 13.74 -5.14
C ARG A 48 -0.51 12.50 -4.27
N ALA A 49 -0.23 11.35 -4.87
CA ALA A 49 -0.14 10.09 -4.16
C ALA A 49 1.22 9.44 -4.43
N ASN A 50 1.81 8.86 -3.39
CA ASN A 50 3.07 8.14 -3.47
C ASN A 50 2.99 6.84 -2.68
N LEU A 51 3.53 5.76 -3.25
CA LEU A 51 3.59 4.44 -2.63
C LEU A 51 5.05 4.06 -2.40
N THR A 52 5.41 3.92 -1.13
CA THR A 52 6.75 3.50 -0.73
C THR A 52 6.67 2.13 -0.11
N GLY A 53 7.27 1.13 -0.76
CA GLY A 53 7.43 -0.20 -0.20
C GLY A 53 8.55 -0.26 0.84
N PHE A 54 8.40 -1.15 1.82
CA PHE A 54 9.44 -1.48 2.78
C PHE A 54 9.41 -2.98 3.08
N LEU A 55 10.54 -3.50 3.57
CA LEU A 55 10.66 -4.87 4.04
C LEU A 55 10.68 -4.86 5.56
N ASN A 56 9.96 -5.80 6.18
CA ASN A 56 10.02 -6.03 7.61
C ASN A 56 10.43 -7.47 7.87
N LYS A 57 11.17 -7.69 8.96
CA LYS A 57 11.56 -9.03 9.40
C LYS A 57 11.09 -9.21 10.83
N ASP A 58 10.23 -10.19 11.03
CA ASP A 58 9.78 -10.66 12.32
C ASP A 58 10.49 -11.98 12.66
N GLU A 59 10.78 -12.21 13.94
CA GLU A 59 11.49 -13.40 14.40
C GLU A 59 10.66 -14.69 14.24
N GLU A 60 9.33 -14.60 14.38
CA GLU A 60 8.42 -15.74 14.28
C GLU A 60 7.81 -15.87 12.88
N LEU A 61 7.36 -14.75 12.33
CA LEU A 61 6.58 -14.70 11.11
C LEU A 61 7.52 -14.70 9.86
N GLY A 62 8.76 -14.20 9.98
CA GLY A 62 9.74 -14.17 8.89
C GLY A 62 9.82 -12.83 8.15
N LEU A 63 10.15 -12.88 6.85
CA LEU A 63 10.29 -11.67 6.02
C LEU A 63 8.93 -11.29 5.40
N PHE A 64 8.57 -10.01 5.44
CA PHE A 64 7.33 -9.44 4.93
C PHE A 64 7.57 -8.20 4.07
N ILE A 65 6.64 -7.95 3.15
CA ILE A 65 6.51 -6.68 2.45
C ILE A 65 5.40 -5.89 3.11
N GLY A 66 5.66 -4.62 3.39
CA GLY A 66 4.66 -3.61 3.68
C GLY A 66 4.81 -2.43 2.73
N PHE A 67 3.83 -1.53 2.74
CA PHE A 67 3.94 -0.24 2.06
C PHE A 67 3.30 0.88 2.86
N GLN A 68 3.78 2.09 2.59
CA GLN A 68 3.14 3.33 2.98
C GLN A 68 2.55 4.02 1.76
N LEU A 69 1.23 4.22 1.75
CA LEU A 69 0.54 5.05 0.77
C LEU A 69 0.34 6.45 1.38
N LYS A 70 0.96 7.46 0.77
CA LYS A 70 0.86 8.85 1.20
C LYS A 70 0.03 9.62 0.19
N ILE A 71 -1.06 10.22 0.63
CA ILE A 71 -1.97 11.01 -0.19
C ILE A 71 -1.95 12.43 0.35
N LYS A 72 -1.67 13.40 -0.52
CA LYS A 72 -1.59 14.81 -0.17
C LYS A 72 -2.47 15.64 -1.09
N THR A 73 -3.25 16.53 -0.49
CA THR A 73 -3.90 17.66 -1.16
C THR A 73 -3.35 18.96 -0.59
N ASN A 74 -3.85 20.11 -1.06
CA ASN A 74 -3.48 21.40 -0.47
C ASN A 74 -3.83 21.52 1.03
N ASN A 75 -4.89 20.84 1.47
CA ASN A 75 -5.48 21.04 2.80
C ASN A 75 -5.32 19.82 3.72
N GLN A 76 -5.02 18.64 3.17
CA GLN A 76 -5.04 17.39 3.90
C GLN A 76 -3.86 16.50 3.53
N PHE A 77 -3.44 15.67 4.48
CA PHE A 77 -2.42 14.65 4.31
C PHE A 77 -2.89 13.37 4.98
N PHE A 78 -2.85 12.27 4.24
CA PHE A 78 -3.21 10.93 4.70
C PHE A 78 -2.02 10.00 4.51
N GLN A 79 -1.78 9.13 5.48
CA GLN A 79 -0.75 8.10 5.40
C GLN A 79 -1.31 6.76 5.85
N PHE A 80 -1.28 5.78 4.95
CA PHE A 80 -1.74 4.42 5.23
C PHE A 80 -0.54 3.50 5.27
N THR A 81 -0.41 2.73 6.34
CA THR A 81 0.57 1.66 6.46
C THR A 81 -0.17 0.34 6.33
N VAL A 82 0.20 -0.45 5.33
CA VAL A 82 -0.50 -1.69 4.95
C VAL A 82 0.51 -2.81 4.77
N TYR A 83 0.15 -4.00 5.23
CA TYR A 83 0.84 -5.26 4.95
C TYR A 83 -0.03 -6.10 4.02
N PRO A 84 0.17 -6.01 2.69
CA PRO A 84 -0.64 -6.72 1.71
C PRO A 84 -0.27 -8.19 1.59
N ASN A 85 -1.16 -8.97 0.96
CA ASN A 85 -0.84 -10.31 0.47
C ASN A 85 -0.19 -10.26 -0.93
N ASP A 86 0.33 -11.39 -1.40
CA ASP A 86 1.01 -11.48 -2.70
C ASP A 86 0.09 -11.08 -3.87
N GLU A 87 -1.18 -11.49 -3.85
CA GLU A 87 -2.14 -11.15 -4.90
C GLU A 87 -2.35 -9.64 -5.03
N PHE A 88 -2.42 -8.93 -3.90
CA PHE A 88 -2.52 -7.48 -3.88
C PHE A 88 -1.26 -6.82 -4.43
N ILE A 89 -0.08 -7.31 -4.06
CA ILE A 89 1.20 -6.77 -4.54
C ILE A 89 1.25 -6.85 -6.07
N GLU A 90 0.97 -8.03 -6.64
CA GLU A 90 0.98 -8.24 -8.08
C GLU A 90 -0.08 -7.37 -8.79
N THR A 91 -1.28 -7.27 -8.21
CA THR A 91 -2.36 -6.43 -8.76
C THR A 91 -1.96 -4.96 -8.79
N VAL A 92 -1.38 -4.41 -7.72
CA VAL A 92 -0.94 -3.01 -7.69
C VAL A 92 0.18 -2.75 -8.70
N ILE A 93 1.15 -3.65 -8.79
CA ILE A 93 2.27 -3.52 -9.75
C ILE A 93 1.75 -3.51 -11.18
N PHE A 94 0.80 -4.37 -11.52
CA PHE A 94 0.28 -4.51 -12.87
C PHE A 94 -0.70 -3.39 -13.28
N ASP A 95 -1.65 -3.06 -12.40
CA ASP A 95 -2.70 -2.08 -12.72
C ASP A 95 -2.32 -0.63 -12.40
N GLU A 96 -1.23 -0.42 -11.63
CA GLU A 96 -0.77 0.90 -11.16
C GLU A 96 -1.87 1.71 -10.47
N ARG A 97 -2.86 1.04 -9.89
CA ARG A 97 -4.06 1.66 -9.34
C ARG A 97 -4.44 1.05 -8.00
N ILE A 98 -4.80 1.92 -7.06
CA ILE A 98 -5.34 1.54 -5.76
C ILE A 98 -6.69 2.22 -5.59
N PHE A 99 -7.69 1.47 -5.15
CA PHE A 99 -9.00 1.98 -4.78
C PHE A 99 -9.08 2.15 -3.27
N ILE A 100 -9.65 3.26 -2.83
CA ILE A 100 -9.99 3.46 -1.42
C ILE A 100 -11.49 3.21 -1.29
N ILE A 101 -11.86 2.31 -0.38
CA ILE A 101 -13.23 1.85 -0.17
C ILE A 101 -13.62 1.98 1.31
N ASN A 102 -14.91 2.10 1.59
CA ASN A 102 -15.41 2.05 2.97
C ASN A 102 -15.64 0.60 3.44
N GLU A 103 -16.03 0.40 4.71
CA GLU A 103 -16.36 -0.93 5.25
C GLU A 103 -17.52 -1.63 4.55
N LYS A 104 -18.40 -0.87 3.89
CA LYS A 104 -19.52 -1.38 3.09
C LYS A 104 -19.12 -1.74 1.66
N MET A 105 -17.83 -1.63 1.34
CA MET A 105 -17.25 -1.85 0.00
C MET A 105 -17.68 -0.82 -1.05
N ASP A 106 -18.23 0.33 -0.64
CA ASP A 106 -18.49 1.43 -1.56
C ASP A 106 -17.17 2.10 -1.93
N SER A 107 -16.99 2.36 -3.23
CA SER A 107 -15.82 3.08 -3.74
C SER A 107 -15.86 4.54 -3.28
N LEU A 108 -14.84 4.97 -2.55
CA LEU A 108 -14.66 6.36 -2.15
C LEU A 108 -13.95 7.14 -3.27
N PHE A 109 -12.80 6.64 -3.72
CA PHE A 109 -12.06 7.16 -4.88
C PHE A 109 -10.98 6.17 -5.32
N SER A 110 -10.31 6.47 -6.44
CA SER A 110 -9.19 5.68 -6.93
C SER A 110 -7.98 6.56 -7.25
N LEU A 111 -6.79 5.96 -7.12
CA LEU A 111 -5.52 6.64 -7.31
C LEU A 111 -4.71 5.90 -8.36
N LYS A 112 -4.17 6.65 -9.34
CA LYS A 112 -3.06 6.14 -10.15
C LYS A 112 -1.75 6.41 -9.41
N ILE A 113 -0.92 5.38 -9.29
CA ILE A 113 0.30 5.41 -8.48
C ILE A 113 1.50 4.99 -9.32
N ASN A 114 2.64 5.67 -9.16
CA ASN A 114 3.91 5.15 -9.67
C ASN A 114 4.38 3.99 -8.79
N THR A 115 4.62 2.83 -9.41
CA THR A 115 4.97 1.59 -8.71
C THR A 115 6.46 1.26 -8.77
N ASP A 116 7.31 2.09 -9.37
CA ASP A 116 8.74 1.80 -9.59
C ASP A 116 9.47 1.45 -8.30
N GLN A 117 9.20 2.20 -7.22
CA GLN A 117 9.79 1.93 -5.90
C GLN A 117 9.25 0.63 -5.32
N PHE A 118 7.95 0.35 -5.49
CA PHE A 118 7.32 -0.85 -4.96
C PHE A 118 7.79 -2.12 -5.68
N VAL A 119 8.01 -2.05 -7.00
CA VAL A 119 8.62 -3.12 -7.81
C VAL A 119 10.06 -3.42 -7.33
N LYS A 120 10.83 -2.38 -6.98
CA LYS A 120 12.16 -2.57 -6.39
C LYS A 120 12.08 -3.28 -5.04
N THR A 121 11.17 -2.86 -4.16
CA THR A 121 10.93 -3.54 -2.87
C THR A 121 10.58 -5.01 -3.07
N LYS A 122 9.67 -5.34 -3.98
CA LYS A 122 9.31 -6.73 -4.30
C LYS A 122 10.52 -7.53 -4.83
N SER A 123 11.32 -6.92 -5.70
CA SER A 123 12.53 -7.55 -6.23
C SER A 123 13.58 -7.83 -5.14
N GLU A 124 13.72 -6.95 -4.15
CA GLU A 124 14.60 -7.14 -3.00
C GLU A 124 14.07 -8.24 -2.07
N PHE A 125 12.76 -8.24 -1.80
CA PHE A 125 12.10 -9.31 -1.05
C PHE A 125 12.37 -10.70 -1.65
N ASP A 126 12.16 -10.85 -2.96
CA ASP A 126 12.37 -12.12 -3.66
C ASP A 126 13.83 -12.59 -3.58
N LYS A 127 14.78 -11.66 -3.59
CA LYS A 127 16.20 -11.97 -3.38
C LYS A 127 16.45 -12.45 -1.95
N PHE A 128 15.94 -11.75 -0.94
CA PHE A 128 16.14 -12.12 0.46
C PHE A 128 15.43 -13.43 0.83
N GLN A 129 14.21 -13.65 0.34
CA GLN A 129 13.51 -14.92 0.55
C GLN A 129 14.31 -16.11 0.01
N LYS A 130 14.98 -15.97 -1.14
CA LYS A 130 15.85 -17.02 -1.70
C LYS A 130 17.13 -17.26 -0.91
N MET A 131 17.59 -16.30 -0.11
CA MET A 131 18.76 -16.45 0.75
C MET A 131 18.42 -17.09 2.12
N ILE A 132 17.16 -16.98 2.55
CA ILE A 132 16.67 -17.55 3.81
C ILE A 132 16.23 -19.02 3.64
N LYS A 133 15.87 -19.42 2.42
CA LYS A 133 15.62 -20.82 2.03
C LYS A 133 16.92 -21.54 1.73
#